data_AF-A0A1B7W7C8-F1
#
_entry.id   AF-A0A1B7W7C8-F1
#
_cell.length_a   1.000
_cell.length_b   1.000
_cell.length_c   1.000
_cell.angle_alpha   90.00
_cell.angle_beta   90.00
_cell.angle_gamma   90.00
#
_symmetry.space_group_name_H-M   'P 1'
#
loop_
_entity.id
_entity.type
_entity.pdbx_description
1 polymer ?
#
loop_
_entity_poly.entity_id
_entity_poly.type
_entity_poly.pdbx_seq_one_letter_code
_entity_poly.pdbx_strand_id
1 'polypeptide(L)' 'MENLLPQNILQLTIAERIQLVQDIWDSITVDADNVTISDAQQKELERRLELYYQNPHQVSSWEEVKQKFNR' A
#
# COMPACT_ATOMS: atom_id res chain seq x y z
N MET A 1 19.98 13.12 10.00
CA MET A 1 18.61 12.59 9.83
C MET A 1 17.97 12.63 11.19
N GLU A 2 16.98 13.49 11.34
CA GLU A 2 16.23 13.66 12.58
C GLU A 2 15.57 12.33 12.95
N ASN A 3 15.69 11.92 14.21
CA ASN A 3 15.21 10.63 14.69
C ASN A 3 13.68 10.54 14.48
N LEU A 4 13.23 9.72 13.53
CA LEU A 4 11.83 9.37 13.28
C LEU A 4 11.29 8.44 14.38
N LEU A 5 11.46 8.81 15.65
CA LEU A 5 10.79 8.13 16.73
C LEU A 5 9.31 8.47 16.67
N PRO A 6 8.39 7.49 16.81
CA PRO A 6 6.95 7.74 16.75
C PRO A 6 6.49 8.86 17.70
N GLN A 7 7.17 8.99 18.85
CA GLN A 7 6.90 10.02 19.85
C GLN A 7 7.15 11.45 19.35
N ASN A 8 8.09 11.65 18.41
CA ASN A 8 8.40 12.95 17.82
C ASN A 8 7.34 13.33 16.76
N ILE A 9 6.89 12.36 15.97
CA ILE A 9 5.84 12.57 14.95
C ILE A 9 4.50 12.91 15.61
N LEU A 10 4.20 12.32 16.78
CA LEU A 10 2.95 12.60 17.50
C LEU A 10 2.91 14.00 18.14
N GLN A 11 4.05 14.67 18.30
CA GLN A 11 4.12 16.07 18.77
C GLN A 11 3.75 17.08 17.68
N LEU A 12 3.83 16.68 16.41
CA LEU A 12 3.38 17.49 15.28
C LEU A 12 1.86 17.68 15.34
N THR A 13 1.39 18.83 14.85
CA THR A 13 -0.03 19.05 14.59
C THR A 13 -0.57 18.06 13.55
N ILE A 14 -1.90 17.91 13.46
CA ILE A 14 -2.53 17.05 12.44
C ILE A 14 -2.10 17.48 11.03
N ALA A 15 -2.04 18.79 10.75
CA ALA A 15 -1.64 19.32 9.45
C ALA A 15 -0.19 18.95 9.11
N GLU A 16 0.73 19.11 10.06
CA GLU A 16 2.15 18.73 9.86
C GLU A 16 2.32 17.22 9.69
N ARG A 17 1.53 16.40 10.38
CA ARG A 17 1.56 14.94 10.15
C ARG A 17 1.04 14.56 8.77
N ILE A 18 -0.01 15.22 8.30
CA ILE A 18 -0.53 15.01 6.93
C ILE A 18 0.55 15.40 5.91
N GLN A 19 1.19 16.56 6.09
CA GLN A 19 2.27 17.01 5.22
C GLN A 19 3.44 16.02 5.23
N LEU A 20 3.86 15.56 6.41
CA LEU A 20 4.94 14.57 6.52
C LEU A 20 4.60 13.25 5.82
N VAL A 21 3.36 12.77 5.95
CA VAL A 21 2.91 11.57 5.22
C VAL A 21 3.02 11.78 3.72
N GLN A 22 2.61 12.95 3.23
CA GLN A 22 2.70 13.30 1.83
C GLN A 22 4.16 13.41 1.36
N ASP A 23 5.03 14.09 2.10
CA ASP A 23 6.45 14.23 1.76
C ASP A 23 7.16 12.86 1.71
N ILE A 24 6.83 11.98 2.66
CA ILE A 24 7.33 10.59 2.65
C ILE A 24 6.79 9.85 1.42
N TRP A 25 5.49 9.98 1.14
CA TRP A 25 4.88 9.33 -0.02
C TRP A 25 5.54 9.79 -1.33
N ASP A 26 5.70 11.10 -1.52
CA ASP A 26 6.36 11.68 -2.69
C ASP A 26 7.80 11.18 -2.82
N SER A 27 8.55 11.07 -1.70
CA SER A 27 9.91 10.52 -1.73
C SER A 27 9.98 9.06 -2.18
N ILE A 28 9.00 8.23 -1.81
CA ILE A 28 8.92 6.82 -2.22
C ILE A 28 8.58 6.73 -3.71
N THR A 29 7.70 7.62 -4.21
CA THR A 29 7.28 7.58 -5.62
C THR A 29 8.42 7.85 -6.60
N VAL A 30 9.45 8.60 -6.20
CA VAL A 30 10.65 8.85 -7.01
C VAL A 30 11.40 7.54 -7.33
N ASP A 31 11.36 6.57 -6.43
CA ASP A 31 12.00 5.27 -6.59
C ASP A 31 11.02 4.15 -6.99
N ALA A 32 9.75 4.47 -7.23
CA ALA A 32 8.72 3.47 -7.53
C ALA A 32 9.04 2.65 -8.79
N ASP A 33 9.66 3.28 -9.79
CA ASP A 33 10.09 2.62 -11.04
C ASP A 33 11.25 1.63 -10.82
N ASN A 34 11.97 1.74 -9.69
CA ASN A 34 13.04 0.81 -9.31
C ASN A 34 12.52 -0.44 -8.60
N VAL A 35 11.21 -0.51 -8.29
CA VAL A 35 10.61 -1.69 -7.66
C VAL A 35 10.42 -2.79 -8.70
N THR A 36 11.41 -3.67 -8.81
CA THR A 36 11.31 -4.85 -9.68
C THR A 36 10.45 -5.94 -9.02
N ILE A 37 9.49 -6.48 -9.76
CA ILE A 37 8.80 -7.72 -9.39
C ILE A 37 9.46 -8.91 -10.11
N SER A 38 9.50 -10.07 -9.45
CA SER A 38 9.93 -11.31 -10.08
C SER A 38 8.95 -11.78 -11.16
N ASP A 39 9.43 -12.57 -12.12
CA ASP A 39 8.58 -13.22 -13.13
C ASP A 39 7.43 -14.01 -12.51
N ALA A 40 7.66 -14.63 -11.34
CA ALA A 40 6.64 -15.37 -10.61
C ALA A 40 5.51 -14.46 -10.09
N GLN A 41 5.86 -13.28 -9.60
CA GLN A 41 4.88 -12.28 -9.16
C GLN A 41 4.12 -11.69 -10.34
N GLN A 42 4.81 -11.38 -11.44
CA GLN A 42 4.17 -10.88 -12.66
C GLN A 42 3.14 -11.89 -13.20
N LYS A 43 3.53 -13.17 -13.32
CA LYS A 43 2.61 -14.23 -13.76
C LYS A 43 1.40 -14.38 -12.85
N GLU A 44 1.57 -14.24 -11.53
CA GLU A 44 0.45 -14.31 -10.60
C GLU A 44 -0.52 -13.12 -10.76
N LEU A 45 0.01 -11.92 -11.02
CA LEU A 45 -0.83 -10.74 -11.31
C LEU A 45 -1.61 -10.91 -12.60
N GLU A 46 -0.95 -11.35 -13.68
CA GLU A 46 -1.61 -11.65 -14.97
C GLU A 46 -2.70 -12.71 -14.80
N ARG A 47 -2.42 -13.80 -14.07
CA ARG A 47 -3.40 -14.86 -13.78
C ARG A 47 -4.61 -14.34 -13.00
N ARG A 48 -4.39 -13.47 -12.00
CA ARG A 48 -5.49 -12.87 -11.21
C ARG A 48 -6.32 -11.90 -12.05
N LEU A 49 -5.68 -11.15 -12.93
CA LEU A 49 -6.35 -10.21 -13.82
C LEU A 49 -7.25 -10.94 -14.81
N GLU A 50 -6.76 -12.04 -15.40
CA GLU A 50 -7.56 -12.90 -16.29
C GLU A 50 -8.79 -13.49 -15.58
N LEU A 51 -8.61 -14.01 -14.36
CA LEU A 51 -9.74 -14.51 -13.56
C LEU A 51 -10.78 -13.43 -13.27
N TYR A 52 -10.33 -12.20 -13.00
CA TYR A 52 -11.23 -11.08 -12.80
C TYR A 52 -12.00 -10.73 -14.08
N TYR A 53 -11.36 -10.72 -15.25
CA TYR A 53 -12.05 -10.47 -16.52
C TYR A 53 -13.09 -11.55 -16.85
N GLN A 54 -12.80 -12.81 -16.52
CA GLN A 54 -13.74 -13.91 -16.70
C GLN A 54 -14.91 -13.86 -15.71
N ASN A 55 -14.67 -13.41 -14.48
CA ASN A 55 -15.70 -13.29 -13.46
C ASN A 55 -15.50 -12.06 -12.56
N PRO A 56 -16.03 -10.89 -12.95
CA PRO A 56 -15.84 -9.64 -12.20
C PRO A 56 -16.43 -9.65 -10.78
N HIS A 57 -17.33 -10.60 -10.50
CA HIS A 57 -17.96 -10.75 -9.18
C HIS A 57 -17.17 -11.67 -8.25
N GLN A 58 -16.11 -12.34 -8.74
CA GLN A 58 -15.21 -13.18 -7.95
C GLN A 58 -14.14 -12.34 -7.23
N VAL A 59 -14.60 -11.38 -6.45
CA VAL A 59 -13.78 -10.48 -5.63
C VAL A 59 -14.27 -10.52 -4.20
N SER A 60 -13.40 -10.18 -3.25
CA SER A 60 -13.82 -9.92 -1.87
C SER A 60 -13.81 -8.42 -1.62
N SER A 61 -14.85 -7.91 -0.96
CA SER A 61 -14.84 -6.56 -0.43
C SER A 61 -13.77 -6.42 0.66
N TRP A 62 -13.32 -5.19 0.90
CA TRP A 62 -12.35 -4.94 1.96
C TRP A 62 -12.90 -5.30 3.34
N GLU A 63 -14.20 -5.12 3.55
CA GLU A 63 -14.94 -5.52 4.75
C GLU A 63 -14.86 -7.03 4.98
N GLU A 64 -15.11 -7.84 3.95
CA GLU A 64 -15.00 -9.31 4.02
C GLU A 64 -13.58 -9.76 4.33
N VAL A 65 -12.58 -9.10 3.75
CA VAL A 65 -11.16 -9.40 4.03
C VAL A 65 -10.85 -9.06 5.49
N LYS A 66 -11.19 -7.86 5.97
CA LYS A 66 -10.98 -7.46 7.37
C LYS A 66 -11.62 -8.45 8.34
N GLN A 67 -12.86 -8.88 8.07
CA GLN A 67 -13.55 -9.87 8.91
C GLN A 67 -12.80 -11.21 9.00
N LYS A 68 -12.14 -11.66 7.93
CA LYS A 68 -11.34 -12.91 7.95
C LYS A 68 -10.12 -12.84 8.87
N PHE A 69 -9.59 -11.64 9.12
CA PHE A 69 -8.37 -11.41 9.90
C PHE A 69 -8.61 -10.80 11.30
N ASN A 70 -9.84 -10.40 11.62
CA ASN A 70 -10.21 -9.90 12.94
C ASN A 70 -10.51 -11.09 13.87
N ARG A 71 -9.47 -11.59 14.55
CA ARG A 71 -9.61 -12.54 15.67
C ARG A 71 -9.65 -11.80 17.00
#